data_AF-A0A345H1E4-F1
#
_entry.id   AF-A0A345H1E4-F1
#
_cell.length_a   1.000
_cell.length_b   1.000
_cell.length_c   1.000
_cell.angle_alpha   90.00
_cell.angle_beta   90.00
_cell.angle_gamma   90.00
#
_symmetry.space_group_name_H-M   'P 1'
#
loop_
_entity.id
_entity.type
_entity.pdbx_description
1 polymer ?
#
loop_
_entity_poly.entity_id
_entity_poly.type
_entity_poly.pdbx_seq_one_letter_code
_entity_poly.pdbx_strand_id
1 'polypeptide(L)'
;MKHAKQKFNLVLSFVIAFLLAPALAFAQDNKVVEPGSFETLKTPIILVAALVVAIGLLFLIEKLVPRKVRPIFSVVFLAASVFFGYKTYTSIMAPVEFKQKKVKRYKEVINNLKDIRDAQNAHKTVTGKYAPTFDSLVTFIEKAKFAIIERRDSSYTEFDKVYKIDKLKEVVIIDTLGFEPVKDSLFKKSDRYKTMKYVPFAKDDKQMFTMKVDSVEVNNYIAPVFKVSVAKEVILHDLDKDLLKQEKKIVSVDEIDGPDIFVGSLDKVSDSGNWPTSYEIGDNKKK
;
A
#
# COMPACT_ATOMS: atom_id res chain seq x y z
N MET A 1 -18.93 58.11 -12.97
CA MET A 1 -17.92 57.75 -11.94
C MET A 1 -18.36 56.66 -10.96
N LYS A 2 -19.60 56.66 -10.42
CA LYS A 2 -20.10 55.60 -9.52
C LYS A 2 -20.07 54.19 -10.15
N HIS A 3 -20.42 54.07 -11.43
CA HIS A 3 -20.46 52.77 -12.12
C HIS A 3 -19.11 52.06 -12.24
N ALA A 4 -17.99 52.77 -12.42
CA ALA A 4 -16.66 52.14 -12.52
C ALA A 4 -16.17 51.63 -11.16
N LYS A 5 -16.48 52.35 -10.07
CA LYS A 5 -16.21 51.89 -8.69
C LYS A 5 -17.03 50.64 -8.36
N GLN A 6 -18.31 50.62 -8.73
CA GLN A 6 -19.20 49.49 -8.47
C GLN A 6 -18.77 48.22 -9.22
N LYS A 7 -18.36 48.35 -10.50
CA LYS A 7 -17.85 47.22 -11.29
C LYS A 7 -16.54 46.64 -10.74
N PHE A 8 -15.62 47.50 -10.29
CA PHE A 8 -14.37 47.07 -9.65
C PHE A 8 -14.61 46.29 -8.35
N ASN A 9 -15.47 46.83 -7.47
CA ASN A 9 -15.79 46.18 -6.20
C ASN A 9 -16.53 44.84 -6.39
N LEU A 10 -17.40 44.75 -7.40
CA LEU A 10 -18.09 43.50 -7.74
C LEU A 10 -17.11 42.42 -8.18
N VAL A 11 -16.20 42.74 -9.11
CA VAL A 11 -15.18 41.79 -9.61
C VAL A 11 -14.24 41.34 -8.48
N LEU A 12 -13.83 42.27 -7.61
CA LEU A 12 -12.96 41.96 -6.48
C LEU A 12 -13.66 41.09 -5.43
N SER A 13 -14.96 41.31 -5.17
CA SER A 13 -15.77 40.46 -4.30
C SER A 13 -15.92 39.05 -4.87
N PHE A 14 -16.14 38.89 -6.18
CA PHE A 14 -16.19 37.58 -6.84
C PHE A 14 -14.85 36.85 -6.78
N VAL A 15 -13.73 37.55 -7.00
CA VAL A 15 -12.37 36.98 -6.91
C VAL A 15 -12.09 36.48 -5.49
N ILE A 16 -12.47 37.25 -4.47
CA ILE A 16 -12.27 36.87 -3.07
C ILE A 16 -13.16 35.69 -2.67
N ALA A 17 -14.43 35.69 -3.10
CA ALA A 17 -15.33 34.55 -2.89
C ALA A 17 -14.81 33.28 -3.58
N PHE A 18 -14.26 33.40 -4.79
CA PHE A 18 -13.68 32.29 -5.55
C PHE A 18 -12.38 31.74 -4.93
N LEU A 19 -11.54 32.60 -4.34
CA LEU A 19 -10.34 32.19 -3.60
C LEU A 19 -10.67 31.57 -2.23
N LEU A 20 -11.76 32.01 -1.59
CA LEU A 20 -12.23 31.46 -0.32
C LEU A 20 -13.00 30.14 -0.46
N ALA A 21 -13.68 29.90 -1.59
CA ALA A 21 -14.49 28.70 -1.79
C ALA A 21 -13.72 27.37 -1.61
N PRO A 22 -12.47 27.21 -2.11
CA PRO A 22 -11.66 26.04 -1.81
C PRO A 22 -11.29 25.93 -0.33
N ALA A 23 -11.00 27.04 0.35
CA ALA A 23 -10.72 27.04 1.79
C ALA A 23 -11.96 26.63 2.61
N LEU A 24 -13.17 27.03 2.18
CA LEU A 24 -14.43 26.55 2.73
C LEU A 24 -14.62 25.05 2.49
N ALA A 25 -14.32 24.55 1.29
CA ALA A 25 -14.45 23.13 0.96
C ALA A 25 -13.47 22.26 1.78
N PHE A 26 -12.23 22.71 1.98
CA PHE A 26 -11.26 22.07 2.86
C PHE A 26 -11.70 22.07 4.34
N ALA A 27 -12.31 23.15 4.81
CA ALA A 27 -12.85 23.22 6.18
C ALA A 27 -14.07 22.30 6.37
N GLN A 28 -14.74 21.88 5.29
CA GLN A 28 -15.89 20.97 5.27
C GLN A 28 -15.54 19.51 4.96
N ASP A 29 -14.29 19.17 4.61
CA ASP A 29 -13.92 17.78 4.34
C ASP A 29 -13.83 16.98 5.66
N ASN A 30 -14.96 16.38 6.02
CA ASN A 30 -15.17 15.57 7.22
C ASN A 30 -14.31 14.29 7.28
N LYS A 31 -13.40 14.04 6.32
CA LYS A 31 -12.49 12.90 6.36
C LYS A 31 -11.22 13.14 7.20
N VAL A 32 -11.00 14.35 7.70
CA VAL A 32 -9.81 14.72 8.50
C VAL A 32 -10.13 14.93 9.98
N VAL A 33 -11.41 14.94 10.39
CA VAL A 33 -11.77 15.28 11.78
C VAL A 33 -12.72 14.25 12.38
N GLU A 34 -12.21 13.48 13.35
CA GLU A 34 -13.02 12.59 14.18
C GLU A 34 -14.05 13.40 14.99
N PRO A 35 -15.32 12.94 15.04
CA PRO A 35 -16.37 13.64 15.77
C PRO A 35 -16.07 13.68 17.28
N GLY A 36 -15.86 14.88 17.83
CA GLY A 36 -15.57 15.11 19.26
C GLY A 36 -14.18 15.67 19.58
N SER A 37 -13.28 15.80 18.59
CA SER A 37 -11.96 16.42 18.77
C SER A 37 -12.01 17.95 18.73
N PHE A 38 -11.16 18.64 19.52
CA PHE A 38 -10.96 20.10 19.49
C PHE A 38 -10.67 20.67 18.08
N GLU A 39 -10.23 19.83 17.15
CA GLU A 39 -10.08 20.14 15.72
C GLU A 39 -11.41 20.59 15.05
N THR A 40 -12.56 20.03 15.46
CA THR A 40 -13.90 20.41 14.95
C THR A 40 -14.30 21.85 15.30
N LEU A 41 -13.73 22.42 16.36
CA LEU A 41 -13.94 23.81 16.78
C LEU A 41 -12.98 24.78 16.08
N LYS A 42 -11.83 24.30 15.57
CA LYS A 42 -10.86 25.14 14.85
C LYS A 42 -11.36 25.50 13.45
N THR A 43 -12.09 24.61 12.78
CA THR A 43 -12.60 24.83 11.42
C THR A 43 -13.53 26.05 11.32
N PRO A 44 -14.54 26.28 12.18
CA PRO A 44 -15.34 27.51 12.11
C PRO A 44 -14.55 28.76 12.49
N ILE A 45 -13.58 28.68 13.41
CA ILE A 45 -12.73 29.82 13.79
C ILE A 45 -11.83 30.24 12.62
N ILE A 46 -11.20 29.29 11.93
CA ILE A 46 -10.38 29.54 10.73
C ILE A 46 -11.24 30.18 9.63
N LEU A 47 -12.47 29.71 9.46
CA LEU A 47 -13.40 30.22 8.44
C LEU A 47 -13.83 31.67 8.73
N VAL A 48 -14.16 31.98 9.99
CA VAL A 48 -14.47 33.35 10.42
C VAL A 48 -13.23 34.26 10.30
N ALA A 49 -12.06 33.80 10.72
CA ALA A 49 -10.82 34.56 10.60
C ALA A 49 -10.46 34.86 9.13
N ALA A 50 -10.59 33.87 8.24
CA ALA A 50 -10.37 34.04 6.80
C ALA A 50 -11.34 35.07 6.19
N LEU A 51 -12.60 35.07 6.64
CA LEU A 51 -13.62 36.02 6.18
C LEU A 51 -13.33 37.45 6.66
N VAL A 52 -12.87 37.62 7.91
CA VAL A 52 -12.43 38.92 8.44
C VAL A 52 -11.20 39.44 7.69
N VAL A 53 -10.21 38.58 7.42
CA VAL A 53 -9.01 38.94 6.64
C VAL A 53 -9.39 39.36 5.22
N ALA A 54 -10.32 38.66 4.58
CA ALA A 54 -10.81 38.99 3.25
C ALA A 54 -11.51 40.36 3.19
N ILE A 55 -12.35 40.67 4.18
CA ILE A 55 -12.98 42.00 4.33
C ILE A 55 -11.92 43.08 4.58
N GLY A 56 -10.91 42.79 5.42
CA GLY A 56 -9.79 43.69 5.67
C GLY A 56 -8.98 44.01 4.41
N LEU A 57 -8.70 42.99 3.60
CA LEU A 57 -8.00 43.14 2.32
C LEU A 57 -8.82 43.96 1.31
N LEU A 58 -10.15 43.78 1.24
CA LEU A 58 -11.03 44.62 0.43
C LEU A 58 -10.90 46.09 0.78
N PHE A 59 -10.98 46.40 2.08
CA PHE A 59 -10.88 47.78 2.57
C PHE A 59 -9.49 48.38 2.29
N LEU A 60 -8.43 47.58 2.45
CA LEU A 60 -7.05 48.01 2.19
C LEU A 60 -6.83 48.33 0.70
N ILE A 61 -7.33 47.47 -0.20
CA ILE A 61 -7.23 47.67 -1.66
C ILE A 61 -7.98 48.94 -2.08
N GLU A 62 -9.16 49.20 -1.50
CA GLU A 62 -9.91 50.43 -1.79
C GLU A 62 -9.14 51.70 -1.41
N LYS A 63 -8.40 51.65 -0.30
CA LYS A 63 -7.59 52.76 0.22
C LYS A 63 -6.28 52.92 -0.56
N LEU A 64 -5.66 51.82 -0.99
CA LEU A 64 -4.32 51.83 -1.58
C LEU A 64 -4.32 52.07 -3.11
N VAL A 65 -5.35 51.64 -3.85
CA VAL A 65 -5.33 51.63 -5.32
C VAL A 65 -5.92 52.92 -5.94
N PRO A 66 -5.11 53.73 -6.65
CA PRO A 66 -5.56 54.96 -7.31
C PRO A 66 -6.67 54.70 -8.34
N ARG A 67 -7.64 55.62 -8.43
CA ARG A 67 -8.87 55.42 -9.24
C ARG A 67 -8.62 55.12 -10.73
N LYS A 68 -7.53 55.63 -11.31
CA LYS A 68 -7.20 55.45 -12.74
C LYS A 68 -6.66 54.05 -13.08
N VAL A 69 -6.00 53.38 -12.13
CA VAL A 69 -5.36 52.05 -12.37
C VAL A 69 -6.23 50.86 -11.95
N ARG A 70 -7.36 51.12 -11.27
CA ARG A 70 -8.34 50.11 -10.85
C ARG A 70 -8.71 49.07 -11.92
N PRO A 71 -9.06 49.42 -13.18
CA PRO A 71 -9.43 48.40 -14.15
C PRO A 71 -8.27 47.45 -14.50
N ILE A 72 -7.03 47.95 -14.53
CA ILE A 72 -5.83 47.13 -14.80
C ILE A 72 -5.62 46.15 -13.64
N PHE A 73 -5.65 46.64 -12.40
CA PHE A 73 -5.54 45.78 -11.22
C PHE A 73 -6.66 44.74 -11.17
N SER A 74 -7.91 45.07 -11.50
CA SER A 74 -9.00 44.08 -11.56
C SER A 74 -8.73 42.95 -12.55
N VAL A 75 -8.22 43.26 -13.74
CA VAL A 75 -7.91 42.24 -14.75
C VAL A 75 -6.75 41.35 -14.29
N VAL A 76 -5.71 41.95 -13.68
CA VAL A 76 -4.59 41.21 -13.10
C VAL A 76 -5.05 40.32 -11.94
N PHE A 77 -5.88 40.83 -11.03
CA PHE A 77 -6.44 40.05 -9.94
C PHE A 77 -7.36 38.94 -10.44
N LEU A 78 -8.12 39.17 -11.50
CA LEU A 78 -8.95 38.13 -12.12
C LEU A 78 -8.08 37.03 -12.73
N ALA A 79 -7.04 37.37 -13.48
CA ALA A 79 -6.09 36.41 -14.05
C ALA A 79 -5.36 35.61 -12.95
N ALA A 80 -4.89 36.31 -11.91
CA ALA A 80 -4.28 35.69 -10.74
C ALA A 80 -5.27 34.75 -10.02
N SER A 81 -6.54 35.14 -9.88
CA SER A 81 -7.59 34.32 -9.27
C SER A 81 -7.81 33.02 -10.02
N VAL A 82 -7.89 33.06 -11.35
CA VAL A 82 -8.01 31.86 -12.19
C VAL A 82 -6.78 30.97 -12.04
N PHE A 83 -5.57 31.56 -12.06
CA PHE A 83 -4.33 30.82 -11.86
C PHE A 83 -4.26 30.14 -10.49
N PHE A 84 -4.57 30.86 -9.41
CA PHE A 84 -4.59 30.31 -8.05
C PHE A 84 -5.71 29.27 -7.88
N GLY A 85 -6.90 29.50 -8.45
CA GLY A 85 -7.98 28.51 -8.45
C GLY A 85 -7.57 27.20 -9.12
N TYR A 86 -6.90 27.27 -10.27
CA TYR A 86 -6.32 26.09 -10.93
C TYR A 86 -5.26 25.42 -10.04
N LYS A 87 -4.34 26.19 -9.45
CA LYS A 87 -3.31 25.66 -8.55
C LYS A 87 -3.90 24.96 -7.33
N THR A 88 -4.91 25.55 -6.69
CA THR A 88 -5.60 24.96 -5.54
C THR A 88 -6.33 23.68 -5.94
N TYR A 89 -7.04 23.66 -7.07
CA TYR A 89 -7.66 22.45 -7.60
C TYR A 89 -6.63 21.33 -7.80
N THR A 90 -5.51 21.63 -8.47
CA THR A 90 -4.44 20.64 -8.69
C THR A 90 -3.82 20.16 -7.38
N SER A 91 -3.68 21.04 -6.38
CA SER A 91 -3.14 20.70 -5.06
C SER A 91 -4.07 19.80 -4.25
N ILE A 92 -5.39 19.95 -4.41
CA ILE A 92 -6.40 19.08 -3.77
C ILE A 92 -6.45 17.73 -4.46
N MET A 93 -6.43 17.72 -5.79
CA MET A 93 -6.65 16.50 -6.57
C MET A 93 -5.41 15.59 -6.62
N ALA A 94 -4.21 16.16 -6.60
CA ALA A 94 -2.95 15.41 -6.62
C ALA A 94 -2.84 14.29 -5.57
N PRO A 95 -3.09 14.53 -4.26
CA PRO A 95 -3.05 13.45 -3.26
C PRO A 95 -4.13 12.39 -3.46
N VAL A 96 -5.30 12.77 -4.00
CA VAL A 96 -6.40 11.83 -4.28
C VAL A 96 -6.01 10.89 -5.42
N GLU A 97 -5.51 11.42 -6.53
CA GLU A 97 -5.04 10.62 -7.66
C GLU A 97 -3.85 9.73 -7.27
N PHE A 98 -2.94 10.24 -6.45
CA PHE A 98 -1.83 9.49 -5.89
C PHE A 98 -2.34 8.27 -5.11
N LYS A 99 -3.29 8.46 -4.18
CA LYS A 99 -3.86 7.36 -3.38
C LYS A 99 -4.55 6.32 -4.26
N GLN A 100 -5.31 6.73 -5.28
CA GLN A 100 -5.98 5.81 -6.19
C GLN A 100 -4.99 4.96 -6.99
N LYS A 101 -3.97 5.60 -7.60
CA LYS A 101 -2.92 4.90 -8.36
C LYS A 101 -2.10 3.99 -7.45
N LYS A 102 -1.74 4.46 -6.25
CA LYS A 102 -1.05 3.68 -5.21
C LYS A 102 -1.78 2.38 -4.91
N VAL A 103 -3.05 2.47 -4.51
CA VAL A 103 -3.82 1.29 -4.09
C VAL A 103 -3.94 0.27 -5.23
N LYS A 104 -4.20 0.73 -6.45
CA LYS A 104 -4.28 -0.15 -7.63
C LYS A 104 -2.96 -0.88 -7.87
N ARG A 105 -1.82 -0.18 -7.84
CA ARG A 105 -0.52 -0.78 -8.14
C ARG A 105 -0.03 -1.70 -7.03
N TYR A 106 -0.23 -1.29 -5.77
CA TYR A 106 0.14 -2.12 -4.62
C TYR A 106 -0.62 -3.44 -4.61
N LYS A 107 -1.89 -3.44 -4.99
CA LYS A 107 -2.67 -4.68 -5.08
C LYS A 107 -2.05 -5.70 -6.03
N GLU A 108 -1.68 -5.29 -7.24
CA GLU A 108 -1.05 -6.20 -8.22
C GLU A 108 0.33 -6.69 -7.75
N VAL A 109 1.12 -5.81 -7.13
CA VAL A 109 2.43 -6.17 -6.56
C VAL A 109 2.27 -7.18 -5.41
N ILE A 110 1.32 -6.94 -4.50
CA ILE A 110 1.02 -7.82 -3.37
C ILE A 110 0.55 -9.20 -3.88
N ASN A 111 -0.23 -9.25 -4.95
CA ASN A 111 -0.67 -10.51 -5.54
C ASN A 111 0.52 -11.35 -6.05
N ASN A 112 1.49 -10.72 -6.73
CA ASN A 112 2.72 -11.40 -7.11
C ASN A 112 3.56 -11.83 -5.89
N LEU A 113 3.64 -11.00 -4.85
CA LEU A 113 4.35 -11.36 -3.61
C LEU A 113 3.69 -12.55 -2.89
N LYS A 114 2.35 -12.64 -2.89
CA LYS A 114 1.61 -13.79 -2.36
C LYS A 114 1.90 -15.05 -3.16
N ASP A 115 1.88 -14.98 -4.48
CA ASP A 115 2.23 -16.12 -5.35
C ASP A 115 3.65 -16.62 -5.08
N ILE A 116 4.61 -15.70 -4.91
CA ILE A 116 6.00 -16.06 -4.57
C ILE A 116 6.08 -16.69 -3.18
N ARG A 117 5.37 -16.14 -2.18
CA ARG A 117 5.30 -16.71 -0.82
C ARG A 117 4.76 -18.13 -0.84
N ASP A 118 3.63 -18.34 -1.52
CA ASP A 118 2.97 -19.65 -1.53
C ASP A 118 3.83 -20.68 -2.28
N ALA A 119 4.51 -20.27 -3.36
CA ALA A 119 5.50 -21.10 -4.05
C ALA A 119 6.73 -21.42 -3.19
N GLN A 120 7.26 -20.45 -2.43
CA GLN A 120 8.38 -20.67 -1.51
C GLN A 120 8.00 -21.61 -0.37
N ASN A 121 6.81 -21.44 0.20
CA ASN A 121 6.28 -22.33 1.23
C ASN A 121 6.11 -23.76 0.71
N ALA A 122 5.60 -23.93 -0.52
CA ALA A 122 5.54 -25.23 -1.18
C ALA A 122 6.92 -25.86 -1.39
N HIS A 123 7.91 -25.06 -1.84
CA HIS A 123 9.29 -25.53 -2.01
C HIS A 123 9.88 -26.02 -0.68
N LYS A 124 9.65 -25.28 0.41
CA LYS A 124 10.07 -25.69 1.75
C LYS A 124 9.37 -26.97 2.22
N THR A 125 8.08 -27.12 1.95
CA THR A 125 7.34 -28.34 2.33
C THR A 125 7.88 -29.59 1.63
N VAL A 126 8.27 -29.48 0.35
CA VAL A 126 8.74 -30.63 -0.43
C VAL A 126 10.23 -30.91 -0.23
N THR A 127 11.07 -29.87 -0.13
CA THR A 127 12.54 -30.01 -0.13
C THR A 127 13.19 -29.75 1.23
N GLY A 128 12.43 -29.20 2.19
CA GLY A 128 12.92 -28.76 3.49
C GLY A 128 13.62 -27.39 3.49
N LYS A 129 13.83 -26.74 2.33
CA LYS A 129 14.52 -25.45 2.20
C LYS A 129 13.76 -24.49 1.28
N TYR A 130 14.06 -23.20 1.32
CA TYR A 130 13.54 -22.23 0.35
C TYR A 130 14.36 -22.22 -0.95
N ALA A 131 13.73 -21.84 -2.06
CA ALA A 131 14.39 -21.76 -3.36
C ALA A 131 15.30 -20.51 -3.42
N PRO A 132 16.59 -20.65 -3.76
CA PRO A 132 17.54 -19.54 -3.72
C PRO A 132 17.35 -18.53 -4.87
N THR A 133 16.77 -18.95 -6.00
CA THR A 133 16.60 -18.12 -7.21
C THR A 133 15.21 -18.29 -7.83
N PHE A 134 14.74 -17.29 -8.57
CA PHE A 134 13.45 -17.38 -9.25
C PHE A 134 13.41 -18.51 -10.27
N ASP A 135 14.51 -18.76 -10.99
CA ASP A 135 14.55 -19.82 -12.00
C ASP A 135 14.49 -21.22 -11.35
N SER A 136 15.11 -21.40 -10.17
CA SER A 136 14.93 -22.63 -9.38
C SER A 136 13.51 -22.79 -8.88
N LEU A 137 12.86 -21.70 -8.46
CA LEU A 137 11.49 -21.71 -7.99
C LEU A 137 10.51 -22.07 -9.11
N VAL A 138 10.68 -21.49 -10.30
CA VAL A 138 9.87 -21.80 -11.49
C VAL A 138 10.07 -23.26 -11.90
N THR A 139 11.33 -23.74 -11.94
CA THR A 139 11.64 -25.14 -12.28
C THR A 139 10.99 -26.12 -11.30
N PHE A 140 11.00 -25.77 -10.00
CA PHE A 140 10.32 -26.54 -8.97
C PHE A 140 8.82 -26.61 -9.22
N ILE A 141 8.15 -25.49 -9.49
CA ILE A 141 6.71 -25.45 -9.75
C ILE A 141 6.33 -26.37 -10.91
N GLU A 142 7.13 -26.42 -11.97
CA GLU A 142 6.83 -27.22 -13.16
C GLU A 142 7.06 -28.72 -12.98
N LYS A 143 8.03 -29.12 -12.15
CA LYS A 143 8.47 -30.52 -12.05
C LYS A 143 8.01 -31.23 -10.78
N ALA A 144 7.81 -30.48 -9.69
CA ALA A 144 7.54 -31.06 -8.39
C ALA A 144 6.08 -31.49 -8.21
N LYS A 145 5.88 -32.43 -7.29
CA LYS A 145 4.57 -32.94 -6.89
C LYS A 145 4.49 -32.96 -5.38
N PHE A 146 3.34 -32.62 -4.82
CA PHE A 146 3.00 -32.86 -3.43
C PHE A 146 2.69 -34.34 -3.24
N ALA A 147 3.27 -34.94 -2.20
CA ALA A 147 2.83 -36.24 -1.72
C ALA A 147 1.58 -36.06 -0.85
N ILE A 148 0.48 -36.69 -1.24
CA ILE A 148 -0.73 -36.75 -0.42
C ILE A 148 -0.45 -37.81 0.64
N ILE A 149 -0.27 -37.38 1.89
CA ILE A 149 0.05 -38.28 3.00
C ILE A 149 -1.15 -38.43 3.95
N GLU A 150 -1.37 -39.65 4.41
CA GLU A 150 -2.29 -39.97 5.49
C GLU A 150 -1.47 -40.29 6.74
N ARG A 151 -1.80 -39.63 7.84
CA ARG A 151 -1.18 -39.88 9.14
C ARG A 151 -2.20 -40.57 10.03
N ARG A 152 -1.89 -41.80 10.45
CA ARG A 152 -2.73 -42.57 11.37
C ARG A 152 -1.93 -42.95 12.62
N ASP A 153 -2.53 -42.67 13.77
CA ASP A 153 -1.97 -43.09 15.05
C ASP A 153 -2.35 -44.55 15.28
N SER A 154 -1.36 -45.36 15.62
CA SER A 154 -1.53 -46.78 15.94
C SER A 154 -0.76 -47.09 17.22
N SER A 155 -1.11 -48.18 17.89
CA SER A 155 -0.43 -48.61 19.09
C SER A 155 -0.33 -50.12 19.09
N TYR A 156 0.82 -50.64 19.53
CA TYR A 156 1.00 -52.07 19.73
C TYR A 156 1.67 -52.32 21.08
N THR A 157 1.42 -53.49 21.66
CA THR A 157 2.05 -53.90 22.91
C THR A 157 3.44 -54.46 22.62
N GLU A 158 4.46 -53.88 23.26
CA GLU A 158 5.85 -54.32 23.18
C GLU A 158 6.32 -54.72 24.59
N PHE A 159 6.89 -55.92 24.72
CA PHE A 159 7.42 -56.39 26.00
C PHE A 159 8.74 -55.68 26.32
N ASP A 160 8.77 -54.94 27.42
CA ASP A 160 9.96 -54.23 27.89
C ASP A 160 10.89 -55.20 28.64
N LYS A 161 12.07 -55.47 28.07
CA LYS A 161 13.04 -56.42 28.66
C LYS A 161 13.68 -55.93 29.95
N VAL A 162 13.72 -54.61 30.19
CA VAL A 162 14.32 -54.01 31.39
C VAL A 162 13.35 -54.12 32.56
N TYR A 163 12.09 -53.74 32.33
CA TYR A 163 11.07 -53.72 33.38
C TYR A 163 10.25 -55.02 33.47
N LYS A 164 10.42 -55.94 32.50
CA LYS A 164 9.69 -57.22 32.39
C LYS A 164 8.17 -57.06 32.40
N ILE A 165 7.66 -55.99 31.79
CA ILE A 165 6.24 -55.69 31.67
C ILE A 165 5.86 -55.44 30.20
N ASP A 166 4.60 -55.72 29.87
CA ASP A 166 4.00 -55.32 28.62
C ASP A 166 3.74 -53.81 28.63
N LYS A 167 4.35 -53.09 27.69
CA LYS A 167 4.20 -51.65 27.55
C LYS A 167 3.51 -51.32 26.23
N LEU A 168 2.52 -50.43 26.28
CA LEU A 168 1.89 -49.89 25.08
C LEU A 168 2.86 -48.92 24.40
N LYS A 169 3.16 -49.17 23.12
CA LYS A 169 3.98 -48.30 22.30
C LYS A 169 3.12 -47.67 21.22
N GLU A 170 3.02 -46.35 21.29
CA GLU A 170 2.35 -45.53 20.28
C GLU A 170 3.31 -45.32 19.11
N VAL A 171 2.81 -45.55 17.90
CA VAL A 171 3.51 -45.32 16.65
C VAL A 171 2.64 -44.54 15.69
N VAL A 172 3.28 -43.68 14.92
CA VAL A 172 2.60 -42.92 13.87
C VAL A 172 2.97 -43.54 12.53
N ILE A 173 1.98 -44.04 11.80
CA ILE A 173 2.15 -44.57 10.46
C ILE A 173 1.82 -43.44 9.48
N ILE A 174 2.73 -43.20 8.54
CA ILE A 174 2.57 -42.19 7.48
C ILE A 174 2.53 -42.94 6.16
N ASP A 175 1.36 -43.02 5.55
CA ASP A 175 1.15 -43.66 4.25
C ASP A 175 1.02 -42.59 3.16
N THR A 176 1.59 -42.84 1.97
CA THR A 176 1.45 -41.91 0.83
C THR A 176 0.34 -42.41 -0.10
N LEU A 177 -0.77 -41.66 -0.16
CA LEU A 177 -1.96 -42.00 -0.94
C LEU A 177 -1.83 -41.65 -2.43
N GLY A 178 -0.95 -40.72 -2.78
CA GLY A 178 -0.76 -40.30 -4.18
C GLY A 178 0.11 -39.06 -4.33
N PHE A 179 0.14 -38.53 -5.56
CA PHE A 179 0.91 -37.33 -5.90
C PHE A 179 0.08 -36.33 -6.70
N GLU A 180 0.09 -35.06 -6.29
CA GLU A 180 -0.55 -33.96 -7.01
C GLU A 180 0.50 -32.95 -7.51
N PRO A 181 0.46 -32.48 -8.77
CA PRO A 181 1.40 -31.48 -9.26
C PRO A 181 1.34 -30.16 -8.48
N VAL A 182 2.50 -29.60 -8.11
CA VAL A 182 2.57 -28.32 -7.37
C VAL A 182 1.94 -27.18 -8.19
N LYS A 183 2.20 -27.16 -9.50
CA LYS A 183 1.61 -26.20 -10.44
C LYS A 183 0.09 -26.16 -10.35
N ASP A 184 -0.56 -27.32 -10.38
CA ASP A 184 -2.02 -27.41 -10.44
C ASP A 184 -2.64 -27.02 -9.09
N SER A 185 -1.97 -27.35 -7.99
CA SER A 185 -2.39 -27.00 -6.63
C SER A 185 -2.32 -25.48 -6.35
N LEU A 186 -1.21 -24.83 -6.73
CA LEU A 186 -0.99 -23.40 -6.44
C LEU A 186 -1.58 -22.47 -7.51
N PHE A 187 -1.41 -22.82 -8.78
CA PHE A 187 -1.71 -21.93 -9.91
C PHE A 187 -2.88 -22.42 -10.77
N LYS A 188 -3.46 -23.59 -10.48
CA LYS A 188 -4.55 -24.20 -11.25
C LYS A 188 -4.16 -24.28 -12.72
N LYS A 189 -4.88 -23.56 -13.60
CA LYS A 189 -4.62 -23.48 -15.05
C LYS A 189 -3.84 -22.23 -15.47
N SER A 190 -3.31 -21.45 -14.52
CA SER A 190 -2.65 -20.17 -14.80
C SER A 190 -1.14 -20.32 -14.91
N ASP A 191 -0.57 -19.69 -15.93
CA ASP A 191 0.89 -19.62 -16.15
C ASP A 191 1.55 -18.41 -15.46
N ARG A 192 0.83 -17.73 -14.55
CA ARG A 192 1.31 -16.49 -13.88
C ARG A 192 2.60 -16.68 -13.09
N TYR A 193 2.89 -17.91 -12.66
CA TYR A 193 4.14 -18.26 -11.98
C TYR A 193 5.40 -18.00 -12.83
N LYS A 194 5.28 -17.98 -14.16
CA LYS A 194 6.39 -17.68 -15.07
C LYS A 194 6.78 -16.20 -15.05
N THR A 195 5.81 -15.33 -14.78
CA THR A 195 5.97 -13.87 -14.79
C THR A 195 6.01 -13.25 -13.40
N MET A 196 5.74 -14.01 -12.33
CA MET A 196 5.67 -13.50 -10.95
C MET A 196 6.97 -12.85 -10.48
N LYS A 197 8.12 -13.18 -11.09
CA LYS A 197 9.42 -12.57 -10.76
C LYS A 197 9.51 -11.08 -11.11
N TYR A 198 8.69 -10.61 -12.05
CA TYR A 198 8.70 -9.23 -12.51
C TYR A 198 7.76 -8.36 -11.67
N VAL A 199 8.21 -7.14 -11.39
CA VAL A 199 7.47 -6.14 -10.62
C VAL A 199 6.45 -5.45 -11.54
N PRO A 200 5.13 -5.56 -11.26
CA PRO A 200 4.13 -4.84 -12.02
C PRO A 200 4.31 -3.32 -11.90
N PHE A 201 4.08 -2.58 -12.99
CA PHE A 201 4.18 -1.12 -13.04
C PHE A 201 5.56 -0.54 -12.70
N ALA A 202 6.61 -1.35 -12.77
CA ALA A 202 7.97 -0.83 -12.72
C ALA A 202 8.26 0.02 -13.96
N LYS A 203 9.27 0.88 -13.86
CA LYS A 203 9.73 1.70 -15.00
C LYS A 203 10.27 0.85 -16.16
N ASP A 204 10.89 -0.27 -15.81
CA ASP A 204 11.41 -1.27 -16.74
C ASP A 204 10.65 -2.58 -16.52
N ASP A 205 10.08 -3.15 -17.58
CA ASP A 205 9.33 -4.41 -17.55
C ASP A 205 10.21 -5.60 -17.11
N LYS A 206 11.54 -5.45 -17.15
CA LYS A 206 12.50 -6.45 -16.68
C LYS A 206 12.84 -6.34 -15.20
N GLN A 207 12.32 -5.32 -14.50
CA GLN A 207 12.58 -5.14 -13.08
C GLN A 207 12.04 -6.33 -12.29
N MET A 208 12.93 -6.99 -11.55
CA MET A 208 12.58 -8.14 -10.71
C MET A 208 12.47 -7.76 -9.24
N PHE A 209 11.72 -8.57 -8.49
CA PHE A 209 11.74 -8.52 -7.03
C PHE A 209 13.14 -8.90 -6.51
N THR A 210 13.54 -8.32 -5.38
CA THR A 210 14.75 -8.74 -4.68
C THR A 210 14.42 -9.93 -3.79
N MET A 211 15.00 -11.09 -4.05
CA MET A 211 14.80 -12.30 -3.26
C MET A 211 16.10 -12.71 -2.56
N LYS A 212 15.99 -13.02 -1.28
CA LYS A 212 17.08 -13.54 -0.45
C LYS A 212 16.58 -14.71 0.39
N VAL A 213 17.44 -15.69 0.59
CA VAL A 213 17.22 -16.85 1.44
C VAL A 213 18.38 -16.92 2.42
N ASP A 214 18.08 -17.23 3.67
CA ASP A 214 19.07 -17.39 4.73
C ASP A 214 18.62 -18.47 5.73
N SER A 215 19.32 -18.62 6.84
CA SER A 215 18.94 -19.49 7.95
C SER A 215 19.15 -18.78 9.28
N VAL A 216 18.18 -18.91 10.19
CA VAL A 216 18.19 -18.30 11.51
C VAL A 216 18.10 -19.39 12.57
N GLU A 217 18.92 -19.28 13.60
CA GLU A 217 18.82 -20.15 14.77
C GLU A 217 17.68 -19.69 15.68
N VAL A 218 16.72 -20.59 15.92
CA VAL A 218 15.61 -20.37 16.85
C VAL A 218 15.53 -21.60 17.76
N ASN A 219 15.74 -21.41 19.06
CA ASN A 219 15.66 -22.48 20.08
C ASN A 219 16.52 -23.71 19.71
N ASN A 220 17.80 -23.51 19.37
CA ASN A 220 18.74 -24.56 18.95
C ASN A 220 18.33 -25.33 17.68
N TYR A 221 17.39 -24.78 16.89
CA TYR A 221 17.00 -25.30 15.59
C TYR A 221 17.34 -24.27 14.50
N ILE A 222 18.05 -24.72 13.45
CA ILE A 222 18.39 -23.89 12.30
C ILE A 222 17.20 -23.90 11.34
N ALA A 223 16.44 -22.80 11.34
CA ALA A 223 15.28 -22.65 10.49
C ALA A 223 15.64 -21.90 9.20
N PRO A 224 15.30 -22.42 8.00
CA PRO A 224 15.44 -21.65 6.78
C PRO A 224 14.46 -20.48 6.79
N VAL A 225 14.90 -19.34 6.27
CA VAL A 225 14.13 -18.09 6.16
C VAL A 225 14.30 -17.49 4.77
N PHE A 226 13.34 -16.65 4.36
CA PHE A 226 13.41 -15.95 3.07
C PHE A 226 12.82 -14.56 3.19
N LYS A 227 13.25 -13.66 2.32
CA LYS A 227 12.68 -12.34 2.17
C LYS A 227 12.60 -11.98 0.70
N VAL A 228 11.43 -11.56 0.26
CA VAL A 228 11.21 -10.98 -1.06
C VAL A 228 10.72 -9.56 -0.89
N SER A 229 11.38 -8.60 -1.54
CA SER A 229 11.06 -7.18 -1.39
C SER A 229 11.15 -6.39 -2.68
N VAL A 230 10.46 -5.26 -2.70
CA VAL A 230 10.51 -4.24 -3.74
C VAL A 230 10.38 -2.86 -3.12
N ALA A 231 11.16 -1.90 -3.62
CA ALA A 231 11.05 -0.51 -3.18
C ALA A 231 9.78 0.14 -3.72
N LYS A 232 9.06 0.89 -2.87
CA LYS A 232 7.87 1.65 -3.29
C LYS A 232 8.16 2.63 -4.42
N GLU A 233 9.39 3.17 -4.45
CA GLU A 233 9.86 4.08 -5.50
C GLU A 233 9.86 3.45 -6.90
N VAL A 234 10.07 2.13 -6.99
CA VAL A 234 10.02 1.40 -8.26
C VAL A 234 8.59 1.34 -8.78
N ILE A 235 7.63 1.10 -7.89
CA ILE A 235 6.21 0.91 -8.21
C ILE A 235 5.52 2.23 -8.54
N LEU A 236 5.92 3.31 -7.86
CA LEU A 236 5.31 4.64 -7.92
C LEU A 236 6.21 5.68 -8.62
N HIS A 237 7.09 5.22 -9.51
CA HIS A 237 8.19 6.00 -10.11
C HIS A 237 7.74 7.23 -10.93
N ASP A 238 6.52 7.22 -11.46
CA ASP A 238 5.91 8.27 -12.29
C ASP A 238 5.00 9.21 -11.49
N LEU A 239 4.84 8.98 -10.18
CA LEU A 239 4.01 9.81 -9.32
C LEU A 239 4.80 10.97 -8.70
N ASP A 240 4.07 11.87 -8.03
CA ASP A 240 4.66 13.02 -7.34
C ASP A 240 5.71 12.58 -6.32
N LYS A 241 6.91 13.16 -6.43
CA LYS A 241 8.08 12.78 -5.63
C LYS A 241 7.94 13.17 -4.16
N ASP A 242 7.22 14.23 -3.85
CA ASP A 242 7.05 14.68 -2.47
C ASP A 242 6.00 13.82 -1.76
N LEU A 243 4.91 13.46 -2.45
CA LEU A 243 3.96 12.46 -1.95
C LEU A 243 4.62 11.08 -1.77
N LEU A 244 5.51 10.67 -2.69
CA LEU A 244 6.30 9.44 -2.55
C LEU A 244 7.20 9.46 -1.32
N LYS A 245 7.91 10.57 -1.06
CA LYS A 245 8.76 10.72 0.13
C LYS A 245 7.94 10.66 1.43
N GLN A 246 6.73 11.23 1.43
CA GLN A 246 5.82 11.14 2.57
C GLN A 246 5.38 9.69 2.80
N GLU A 247 4.97 9.00 1.73
CA GLU A 247 4.53 7.60 1.75
C GLU A 247 5.62 6.64 2.29
N LYS A 248 6.89 6.87 1.98
CA LYS A 248 8.01 6.06 2.52
C LYS A 248 8.23 6.21 4.03
N LYS A 249 7.69 7.27 4.64
CA LYS A 249 7.82 7.57 6.07
C LYS A 249 6.58 7.21 6.87
N ILE A 250 5.52 6.75 6.21
CA ILE A 250 4.29 6.34 6.88
C ILE A 250 4.59 5.12 7.76
N VAL A 251 4.11 5.21 9.00
CA VAL A 251 3.99 4.10 9.94
C VAL A 251 2.54 4.11 10.41
N SER A 252 1.75 3.17 9.93
CA SER A 252 0.30 3.15 10.19
C SER A 252 -0.25 1.74 10.04
N VAL A 253 -1.27 1.41 10.84
CA VAL A 253 -1.94 0.11 10.80
C VAL A 253 -2.66 -0.12 9.46
N ASP A 254 -3.11 0.96 8.81
CA ASP A 254 -3.91 0.90 7.58
C ASP A 254 -3.09 1.05 6.30
N GLU A 255 -1.78 1.26 6.40
CA GLU A 255 -0.88 1.45 5.26
C GLU A 255 0.31 0.49 5.33
N ILE A 256 1.10 0.45 4.26
CA ILE A 256 2.30 -0.40 4.21
C ILE A 256 3.44 0.34 4.90
N ASP A 257 4.04 -0.24 5.93
CA ASP A 257 5.09 0.43 6.68
C ASP A 257 6.42 0.50 5.91
N GLY A 258 7.03 1.69 5.96
CA GLY A 258 8.40 1.90 5.48
C GLY A 258 8.55 2.07 3.96
N PRO A 259 9.80 2.00 3.44
CA PRO A 259 10.12 2.31 2.05
C PRO A 259 9.87 1.16 1.07
N ASP A 260 9.72 -0.06 1.58
CA ASP A 260 9.65 -1.28 0.78
C ASP A 260 8.36 -2.05 1.06
N ILE A 261 7.86 -2.77 0.05
CA ILE A 261 6.84 -3.80 0.23
C ILE A 261 7.57 -5.13 0.23
N PHE A 262 7.34 -5.95 1.25
CA PHE A 262 8.05 -7.22 1.40
C PHE A 262 7.19 -8.32 2.01
N VAL A 263 7.60 -9.56 1.73
CA VAL A 263 7.08 -10.77 2.34
C VAL A 263 8.22 -11.61 2.88
N GLY A 264 8.02 -12.17 4.07
CA GLY A 264 9.02 -12.92 4.81
C GLY A 264 10.01 -12.04 5.56
N SER A 265 10.92 -12.69 6.29
CA SER A 265 11.97 -12.05 7.08
C SER A 265 13.26 -12.84 6.99
N LEU A 266 14.41 -12.17 7.07
CA LEU A 266 15.71 -12.82 7.23
C LEU A 266 16.14 -12.93 8.69
N ASP A 267 15.47 -12.25 9.60
CA ASP A 267 15.86 -12.15 11.01
C ASP A 267 15.04 -13.09 11.91
N LYS A 268 13.88 -13.52 11.43
CA LYS A 268 12.96 -14.41 12.17
C LYS A 268 12.24 -15.35 11.22
N VAL A 269 11.74 -16.45 11.77
CA VAL A 269 10.89 -17.41 11.04
C VAL A 269 9.52 -16.79 10.80
N SER A 270 9.37 -16.10 9.68
CA SER A 270 8.11 -15.48 9.26
C SER A 270 8.03 -15.47 7.75
N ASP A 271 6.83 -15.76 7.22
CA ASP A 271 6.43 -15.64 5.83
C ASP A 271 5.38 -14.52 5.64
N SER A 272 5.20 -13.67 6.65
CA SER A 272 4.19 -12.61 6.66
C SER A 272 4.60 -11.44 5.78
N GLY A 273 3.61 -10.79 5.17
CA GLY A 273 3.77 -9.53 4.45
C GLY A 273 3.69 -8.31 5.37
N ASN A 274 4.25 -7.17 4.94
CA ASN A 274 4.15 -5.90 5.67
C ASN A 274 2.95 -5.03 5.25
N TRP A 275 1.92 -5.63 4.67
CA TRP A 275 0.72 -4.91 4.21
C TRP A 275 -0.52 -5.27 5.03
N PRO A 276 -1.48 -4.35 5.18
CA PRO A 276 -2.72 -4.63 5.88
C PRO A 276 -3.67 -5.50 5.03
N THR A 277 -4.59 -6.18 5.72
CA THR A 277 -5.59 -7.07 5.10
C THR A 277 -6.52 -6.34 4.14
N SER A 278 -6.63 -5.01 4.23
CA SER A 278 -7.42 -4.17 3.32
C SER A 278 -7.02 -4.33 1.85
N TYR A 279 -5.74 -4.58 1.56
CA TYR A 279 -5.25 -4.85 0.21
C TYR A 279 -5.64 -6.24 -0.31
N GLU A 280 -6.18 -7.12 0.54
CA GLU A 280 -6.51 -8.52 0.23
C GLU A 280 -8.00 -8.78 -0.02
N ILE A 281 -8.88 -7.85 0.39
CA ILE A 281 -10.35 -8.03 0.42
C ILE A 281 -10.96 -8.31 -0.98
N GLY A 282 -10.22 -8.05 -2.06
CA GLY A 282 -10.68 -8.32 -3.43
C GLY A 282 -10.50 -9.76 -3.94
N ASP A 283 -9.70 -10.60 -3.29
CA ASP A 283 -9.34 -11.93 -3.84
C ASP A 283 -10.19 -13.07 -3.25
N ASN A 284 -10.84 -12.86 -2.11
CA ASN A 284 -11.64 -13.87 -1.41
C ASN A 284 -12.93 -14.31 -2.14
N LYS A 285 -13.28 -13.68 -3.28
CA LYS A 285 -14.43 -14.08 -4.10
C LYS A 285 -14.11 -15.15 -5.15
N LYS A 286 -12.89 -15.69 -5.19
CA LYS A 286 -12.44 -16.73 -6.13
C LYS A 286 -11.92 -18.00 -5.42
N LYS A 287 -12.52 -18.38 -4.29
CA LYS A 287 -12.35 -19.74 -3.76
C LYS A 287 -13.36 -20.66 -4.43
#